data_AF-A0A0A7CM74-F1
#
_entry.id   AF-A0A0A7CM74-F1
#
_cell.length_a   1.000
_cell.length_b   1.000
_cell.length_c   1.000
_cell.angle_alpha   90.00
_cell.angle_beta   90.00
_cell.angle_gamma   90.00
#
_symmetry.space_group_name_H-M   'P 1'
#
loop_
_entity.id
_entity.type
_entity.pdbx_description
1 polymer ?
#
loop_
_entity_poly.entity_id
_entity_poly.type
_entity_poly.pdbx_seq_one_letter_code
_entity_poly.pdbx_strand_id
1 'polypeptide(L)'
;MTSAYVLLLAATVHALDIGDNTQPTKSGIGTWIDVDTPKEVYQKVTSRGETWDLVMSDEFNMDGRNFTAGEDHLWSALDIPDGVNRAIEVYRPQNAKTKDGNFIIEVDSEEIDISYYNVWANVPGWTGKKMWYSSAMMQTWNKFCIQGGFIEISMKLPGATNKESMNPHVVGKKWTQQGMVPIKTLDPIPDIRFYPTWPGLWLMGNLGRALFAASTNRMWPWTYNECTDISRTNQRISACNSNPGYGLHPNMGRGAPEIDILEGGGTAISSSVQIAPGMPDDYRLTKPLIKYENSSNVDAQVV
;
A
#
# COMPACT_ATOMS: atom_id res chain seq x y z
N MET A 1 -56.96 -1.56 16.13
CA MET A 1 -55.55 -1.30 16.51
C MET A 1 -54.77 -2.57 16.31
N THR A 2 -54.05 -2.70 15.20
CA THR A 2 -53.19 -3.84 14.89
C THR A 2 -51.77 -3.30 14.81
N SER A 3 -50.97 -3.53 15.86
CA SER A 3 -49.55 -3.20 15.87
C SER A 3 -48.80 -4.15 14.94
N ALA A 4 -48.23 -3.62 13.88
CA ALA A 4 -47.23 -4.33 13.08
C ALA A 4 -45.87 -4.19 13.78
N TYR A 5 -45.31 -5.31 14.23
CA TYR A 5 -43.93 -5.37 14.70
C TYR A 5 -43.01 -5.38 13.47
N VAL A 6 -42.20 -4.33 13.33
CA VAL A 6 -41.10 -4.29 12.37
C VAL A 6 -39.93 -5.04 12.99
N LEU A 7 -39.60 -6.22 12.50
CA LEU A 7 -38.32 -6.87 12.78
C LEU A 7 -37.23 -6.09 12.05
N LEU A 8 -36.37 -5.38 12.79
CA LEU A 8 -35.07 -4.98 12.27
C LEU A 8 -34.19 -6.24 12.18
N LEU A 9 -33.94 -6.71 10.96
CA LEU A 9 -32.81 -7.59 10.69
C LEU A 9 -31.54 -6.75 10.83
N ALA A 10 -30.86 -6.86 11.96
CA ALA A 10 -29.48 -6.40 12.09
C ALA A 10 -28.62 -7.30 11.20
N ALA A 11 -28.22 -6.79 10.04
CA ALA A 11 -27.21 -7.44 9.23
C ALA A 11 -25.87 -7.28 9.95
N THR A 12 -25.44 -8.31 10.67
CA THR A 12 -24.08 -8.39 11.19
C THR A 12 -23.16 -8.68 10.02
N VAL A 13 -22.32 -7.71 9.66
CA VAL A 13 -21.25 -7.91 8.68
C VAL A 13 -20.18 -8.74 9.37
N HIS A 14 -20.21 -10.05 9.18
CA HIS A 14 -19.13 -10.92 9.64
C HIS A 14 -17.99 -10.87 8.64
N ALA A 15 -16.80 -10.49 9.12
CA ALA A 15 -15.59 -10.81 8.40
C ALA A 15 -15.45 -12.34 8.37
N LEU A 16 -15.48 -12.93 7.18
CA LEU A 16 -15.13 -14.33 7.01
C LEU A 16 -13.60 -14.40 7.00
N ASP A 17 -13.02 -14.95 8.06
CA ASP A 17 -11.65 -15.45 7.99
C ASP A 17 -11.63 -16.56 6.93
N ILE A 18 -10.73 -16.41 5.96
CA ILE A 18 -10.54 -17.36 4.84
C ILE A 18 -9.60 -18.50 5.29
N GLY A 19 -9.03 -18.41 6.50
CA GLY A 19 -8.42 -19.52 7.21
C GLY A 19 -9.43 -20.62 7.56
N ASP A 20 -8.92 -21.75 8.03
CA ASP A 20 -9.77 -22.81 8.57
C ASP A 20 -10.39 -22.34 9.90
N ASN A 21 -11.61 -21.82 9.83
CA ASN A 21 -12.39 -21.34 10.97
C ASN A 21 -12.76 -22.46 11.96
N THR A 22 -12.41 -23.71 11.65
CA THR A 22 -12.63 -24.85 12.56
C THR A 22 -11.56 -24.97 13.64
N GLN A 23 -10.47 -24.19 13.54
CA GLN A 23 -9.35 -24.22 14.49
C GLN A 23 -9.30 -22.92 15.29
N PRO A 24 -10.17 -22.75 16.32
CA PRO A 24 -10.08 -21.58 17.19
C PRO A 24 -8.71 -21.54 17.86
N THR A 25 -8.15 -20.33 18.00
CA THR A 25 -6.92 -20.16 18.75
C THR A 25 -7.13 -20.61 20.20
N LYS A 26 -6.11 -21.26 20.79
CA LYS A 26 -6.20 -21.70 22.19
C LYS A 26 -6.32 -20.53 23.18
N SER A 27 -5.84 -19.35 22.80
CA SER A 27 -5.94 -18.12 23.59
C SER A 27 -7.32 -17.47 23.54
N GLY A 28 -8.16 -17.80 22.56
CA GLY A 28 -9.43 -17.11 22.30
C GLY A 28 -9.27 -15.74 21.63
N ILE A 29 -8.05 -15.38 21.21
CA ILE A 29 -7.72 -14.15 20.48
C ILE A 29 -7.79 -14.47 18.97
N GLY A 30 -8.30 -13.55 18.13
CA GLY A 30 -8.37 -13.79 16.69
C GLY A 30 -7.00 -14.11 16.08
N THR A 31 -6.96 -14.96 15.05
CA THR A 31 -5.72 -15.45 14.42
C THR A 31 -4.76 -14.34 14.00
N TRP A 32 -5.30 -13.19 13.59
CA TRP A 32 -4.54 -12.05 13.07
C TRP A 32 -4.52 -10.85 14.02
N ILE A 33 -5.01 -11.02 15.24
CA ILE A 33 -5.09 -9.96 16.25
C ILE A 33 -3.90 -10.10 17.19
N ASP A 34 -3.14 -9.02 17.35
CA ASP A 34 -2.05 -8.97 18.33
C ASP A 34 -2.60 -9.19 19.75
N VAL A 35 -1.90 -10.01 20.52
CA VAL A 35 -2.26 -10.34 21.89
C VAL A 35 -2.21 -9.13 22.82
N ASP A 36 -1.41 -8.13 22.45
CA ASP A 36 -1.28 -6.87 23.20
C ASP A 36 -2.30 -5.81 22.75
N THR A 37 -3.10 -6.06 21.70
CA THR A 37 -4.11 -5.09 21.27
C THR A 37 -5.14 -4.84 22.38
N PRO A 38 -5.38 -3.57 22.76
CA PRO A 38 -6.34 -3.24 23.80
C PRO A 38 -7.76 -3.71 23.48
N LYS A 39 -8.48 -4.26 24.46
CA LYS A 39 -9.83 -4.84 24.23
C LYS A 39 -10.87 -3.81 23.81
N GLU A 40 -10.67 -2.55 24.14
CA GLU A 40 -11.55 -1.44 23.78
C GLU A 40 -11.58 -1.15 22.28
N VAL A 41 -10.56 -1.56 21.51
CA VAL A 41 -10.53 -1.37 20.05
C VAL A 41 -10.99 -2.60 19.27
N TYR A 42 -11.41 -3.68 19.97
CA TYR A 42 -11.91 -4.89 19.31
C TYR A 42 -13.23 -4.66 18.59
N GLN A 43 -13.98 -3.64 18.98
CA GLN A 43 -15.21 -3.23 18.32
C GLN A 43 -15.25 -1.72 18.17
N LYS A 44 -15.65 -1.26 16.98
CA LYS A 44 -15.83 0.16 16.70
C LYS A 44 -17.23 0.38 16.14
N VAL A 45 -17.91 1.41 16.64
CA VAL A 45 -19.18 1.86 16.05
C VAL A 45 -18.86 2.84 14.93
N THR A 46 -19.32 2.56 13.72
CA THR A 46 -19.11 3.41 12.55
C THR A 46 -19.92 4.69 12.65
N SER A 47 -19.60 5.67 11.79
CA SER A 47 -20.42 6.87 11.59
C SER A 47 -21.84 6.58 11.11
N ARG A 48 -22.12 5.34 10.66
CA ARG A 48 -23.45 4.86 10.24
C ARG A 48 -24.17 4.04 11.32
N GLY A 49 -23.60 3.90 12.52
CA GLY A 49 -24.19 3.14 13.63
C GLY A 49 -24.00 1.62 13.56
N GLU A 50 -23.31 1.12 12.53
CA GLU A 50 -22.93 -0.29 12.42
C GLU A 50 -21.77 -0.59 13.38
N THR A 51 -21.76 -1.79 13.97
CA THR A 51 -20.61 -2.28 14.75
C THR A 51 -19.67 -3.04 13.83
N TRP A 52 -18.40 -2.65 13.80
CA TRP A 52 -17.32 -3.35 13.09
C TRP A 52 -16.43 -4.05 14.11
N ASP A 53 -16.10 -5.31 13.84
CA ASP A 53 -15.19 -6.10 14.64
C ASP A 53 -13.75 -5.96 14.12
N LEU A 54 -12.78 -5.95 15.03
CA LEU A 54 -11.36 -5.99 14.71
C LEU A 54 -11.01 -7.35 14.11
N VAL A 55 -10.35 -7.33 12.96
CA VAL A 55 -10.01 -8.55 12.21
C VAL A 55 -8.51 -8.80 12.09
N MET A 56 -7.70 -7.74 12.23
CA MET A 56 -6.25 -7.80 12.23
C MET A 56 -5.67 -6.58 12.94
N SER A 57 -4.61 -6.78 13.70
CA SER A 57 -3.85 -5.72 14.37
C SER A 57 -2.39 -6.15 14.58
N ASP A 58 -1.52 -5.16 14.74
CA ASP A 58 -0.14 -5.35 15.19
C ASP A 58 0.29 -4.09 15.94
N GLU A 59 0.59 -4.23 17.23
CA GLU A 59 1.04 -3.12 18.08
C GLU A 59 2.56 -2.96 18.03
N PHE A 60 3.28 -3.93 17.45
CA PHE A 60 4.74 -3.95 17.33
C PHE A 60 5.49 -3.84 18.68
N ASN A 61 4.90 -4.35 19.77
CA ASN A 61 5.47 -4.33 21.12
C ASN A 61 6.63 -5.31 21.36
N MET A 62 6.76 -6.33 20.50
CA MET A 62 7.88 -7.27 20.57
C MET A 62 9.10 -6.73 19.83
N ASP A 63 10.12 -6.33 20.58
CA ASP A 63 11.39 -5.86 20.04
C ASP A 63 12.15 -6.97 19.28
N GLY A 64 12.83 -6.57 18.20
CA GLY A 64 13.75 -7.46 17.47
C GLY A 64 13.07 -8.59 16.68
N ARG A 65 11.80 -8.43 16.29
CA ARG A 65 11.11 -9.38 15.40
C ARG A 65 11.89 -9.58 14.09
N ASN A 66 11.91 -10.83 13.62
CA ASN A 66 12.50 -11.20 12.34
C ASN A 66 11.42 -11.26 11.26
N PHE A 67 11.47 -10.33 10.31
CA PHE A 67 10.50 -10.26 9.20
C PHE A 67 10.97 -10.94 7.92
N THR A 68 12.07 -11.70 7.97
CA THR A 68 12.50 -12.53 6.84
C THR A 68 11.36 -13.48 6.44
N ALA A 69 11.23 -13.75 5.13
CA ALA A 69 10.14 -14.58 4.62
C ALA A 69 10.07 -15.94 5.36
N GLY A 70 8.94 -16.18 6.04
CA GLY A 70 8.68 -17.40 6.81
C GLY A 70 8.89 -17.28 8.33
N GLU A 71 9.51 -16.20 8.79
CA GLU A 71 9.88 -16.03 10.22
C GLU A 71 8.80 -15.31 11.04
N ASP A 72 8.03 -14.42 10.40
CA ASP A 72 6.89 -13.74 11.03
C ASP A 72 5.57 -14.28 10.47
N HIS A 73 4.58 -14.47 11.34
CA HIS A 73 3.28 -15.05 10.99
C HIS A 73 2.40 -14.10 10.16
N LEU A 74 2.53 -12.78 10.35
CA LEU A 74 1.63 -11.77 9.78
C LEU A 74 2.30 -11.01 8.63
N TRP A 75 3.58 -10.67 8.80
CA TRP A 75 4.30 -9.81 7.85
C TRP A 75 5.45 -10.54 7.17
N SER A 76 5.80 -10.10 5.96
CA SER A 76 7.01 -10.52 5.25
C SER A 76 7.71 -9.28 4.72
N ALA A 77 8.94 -9.06 5.12
CA ALA A 77 9.81 -8.07 4.49
C ALA A 77 10.36 -8.61 3.17
N LEU A 78 10.46 -7.75 2.16
CA LEU A 78 11.09 -8.12 0.90
C LEU A 78 12.62 -8.03 0.98
N ASP A 79 13.27 -8.88 0.19
CA ASP A 79 14.71 -8.88 -0.08
C ASP A 79 14.92 -8.79 -1.60
N ILE A 80 14.78 -7.59 -2.16
CA ILE A 80 14.78 -7.35 -3.61
C ILE A 80 15.14 -5.89 -3.90
N PRO A 81 15.89 -5.58 -4.98
CA PRO A 81 16.01 -4.20 -5.44
C PRO A 81 14.66 -3.61 -5.82
N ASP A 82 14.44 -2.34 -5.50
CA ASP A 82 13.28 -1.64 -6.05
C ASP A 82 13.48 -1.47 -7.57
N GLY A 83 12.57 -2.10 -8.32
CA GLY A 83 12.61 -2.20 -9.78
C GLY A 83 11.68 -1.24 -10.49
N VAL A 84 10.97 -0.36 -9.76
CA VAL A 84 9.95 0.53 -10.32
C VAL A 84 10.22 1.98 -9.94
N ASN A 85 9.46 2.92 -10.52
CA ASN A 85 9.43 4.35 -10.14
C ASN A 85 10.79 5.07 -10.05
N ARG A 86 11.81 4.58 -10.76
CA ARG A 86 13.21 5.07 -10.72
C ARG A 86 13.81 5.04 -9.31
N ALA A 87 13.33 4.15 -8.45
CA ALA A 87 13.89 3.88 -7.15
C ALA A 87 15.37 3.47 -7.26
N ILE A 88 16.12 3.80 -6.21
CA ILE A 88 17.59 3.69 -6.13
C ILE A 88 18.05 2.93 -4.89
N GLU A 89 17.12 2.22 -4.25
CA GLU A 89 17.31 1.45 -3.05
C GLU A 89 17.11 -0.06 -3.27
N VAL A 90 17.57 -0.84 -2.29
CA VAL A 90 17.26 -2.26 -2.15
C VAL A 90 16.43 -2.47 -0.89
N TYR A 91 15.30 -3.14 -1.01
CA TYR A 91 14.56 -3.58 0.17
C TYR A 91 15.26 -4.77 0.80
N ARG A 92 15.46 -4.72 2.11
CA ARG A 92 16.08 -5.80 2.89
C ARG A 92 15.34 -6.03 4.21
N PRO A 93 15.22 -7.29 4.67
CA PRO A 93 14.57 -7.59 5.94
C PRO A 93 15.20 -6.91 7.16
N GLN A 94 16.53 -6.70 7.19
CA GLN A 94 17.18 -6.06 8.34
C GLN A 94 16.81 -4.59 8.55
N ASN A 95 16.27 -3.93 7.52
CA ASN A 95 15.81 -2.54 7.58
C ASN A 95 14.39 -2.44 8.16
N ALA A 96 13.68 -3.56 8.31
CA ALA A 96 12.40 -3.66 8.99
C ALA A 96 12.65 -4.01 10.46
N LYS A 97 12.44 -3.06 11.37
CA LYS A 97 12.77 -3.24 12.79
C LYS A 97 11.56 -3.00 13.68
N THR A 98 11.55 -3.68 14.81
CA THR A 98 10.64 -3.40 15.93
C THR A 98 11.47 -3.00 17.13
N LYS A 99 11.16 -1.84 17.70
CA LYS A 99 11.88 -1.29 18.84
C LYS A 99 11.01 -0.33 19.62
N ASP A 100 11.01 -0.45 20.94
CA ASP A 100 10.35 0.46 21.88
C ASP A 100 8.85 0.63 21.55
N GLY A 101 8.17 -0.46 21.15
CA GLY A 101 6.74 -0.45 20.79
C GLY A 101 6.43 0.22 19.45
N ASN A 102 7.39 0.26 18.52
CA ASN A 102 7.20 0.86 17.20
C ASN A 102 7.77 -0.05 16.12
N PHE A 103 7.08 -0.09 14.98
CA PHE A 103 7.67 -0.52 13.72
C PHE A 103 8.49 0.61 13.10
N ILE A 104 9.70 0.30 12.66
CA ILE A 104 10.66 1.25 12.11
C ILE A 104 11.14 0.71 10.77
N ILE A 105 10.94 1.52 9.72
CA ILE A 105 11.62 1.36 8.44
C ILE A 105 12.88 2.21 8.50
N GLU A 106 14.03 1.56 8.59
CA GLU A 106 15.32 2.24 8.56
C GLU A 106 15.80 2.41 7.12
N VAL A 107 16.32 3.59 6.79
CA VAL A 107 16.94 3.86 5.48
C VAL A 107 18.43 4.11 5.72
N ASP A 108 19.27 3.25 5.14
CA ASP A 108 20.72 3.38 5.22
C ASP A 108 21.29 3.85 3.90
N SER A 109 22.32 4.68 3.95
CA SER A 109 23.13 5.05 2.78
C SER A 109 24.24 4.03 2.60
N GLU A 110 24.15 3.23 1.55
CA GLU A 110 25.15 2.21 1.21
C GLU A 110 25.20 1.96 -0.30
N GLU A 111 26.40 1.73 -0.83
CA GLU A 111 26.55 1.35 -2.24
C GLU A 111 26.34 -0.15 -2.40
N ILE A 112 25.31 -0.54 -3.17
CA ILE A 112 24.94 -1.94 -3.40
C ILE A 112 24.97 -2.21 -4.90
N ASP A 113 25.88 -3.07 -5.33
CA ASP A 113 25.88 -3.59 -6.69
C ASP A 113 24.84 -4.72 -6.83
N ILE A 114 23.87 -4.54 -7.71
CA ILE A 114 22.82 -5.53 -8.00
C ILE A 114 22.97 -6.06 -9.43
N SER A 115 22.48 -7.28 -9.66
CA SER A 115 22.34 -7.88 -10.99
C SER A 115 20.91 -8.37 -11.16
N TYR A 116 20.26 -8.02 -12.27
CA TYR A 116 18.90 -8.43 -12.57
C TYR A 116 18.74 -8.75 -14.06
N TYR A 117 17.74 -9.57 -14.39
CA TYR A 117 17.43 -9.91 -15.77
C TYR A 117 16.48 -8.88 -16.36
N ASN A 118 16.95 -8.09 -17.32
CA ASN A 118 16.16 -7.05 -17.96
C ASN A 118 15.45 -7.61 -19.20
N VAL A 119 14.17 -7.92 -19.07
CA VAL A 119 13.31 -8.40 -20.17
C VAL A 119 12.90 -7.29 -21.15
N TRP A 120 13.04 -6.02 -20.76
CA TRP A 120 12.59 -4.85 -21.52
C TRP A 120 13.71 -4.23 -22.36
N ALA A 121 14.95 -4.69 -22.22
CA ALA A 121 16.06 -4.25 -23.06
C ALA A 121 15.88 -4.74 -24.51
N ASN A 122 16.45 -3.99 -25.47
CA ASN A 122 16.48 -4.38 -26.89
C ASN A 122 16.99 -5.81 -27.10
N VAL A 123 17.97 -6.22 -26.29
CA VAL A 123 18.42 -7.61 -26.17
C VAL A 123 18.29 -8.00 -24.70
N PRO A 124 17.32 -8.86 -24.33
CA PRO A 124 17.13 -9.29 -22.96
C PRO A 124 18.38 -9.95 -22.38
N GLY A 125 18.75 -9.58 -21.16
CA GLY A 125 19.99 -10.06 -20.55
C GLY A 125 20.19 -9.60 -19.11
N TRP A 126 21.20 -10.19 -18.47
CA TRP A 126 21.65 -9.78 -17.14
C TRP A 126 22.28 -8.40 -17.21
N THR A 127 21.81 -7.49 -16.36
CA THR A 127 22.26 -6.11 -16.28
C THR A 127 22.67 -5.79 -14.85
N GLY A 128 23.82 -5.14 -14.70
CA GLY A 128 24.28 -4.59 -13.42
C GLY A 128 23.76 -3.17 -13.20
N LYS A 129 23.38 -2.84 -11.97
CA LYS A 129 23.06 -1.46 -11.54
C LYS A 129 23.63 -1.25 -10.15
N LYS A 130 24.08 -0.03 -9.84
CA LYS A 130 24.43 0.37 -8.48
C LYS A 130 23.22 1.06 -7.84
N MET A 131 22.84 0.59 -6.66
CA MET A 131 21.88 1.21 -5.76
C MET A 131 22.64 1.92 -4.63
N TRP A 132 22.03 2.93 -4.04
CA TRP A 132 22.70 3.87 -3.12
C TRP A 132 22.11 3.85 -1.70
N TYR A 133 21.04 3.11 -1.51
CA TYR A 133 20.36 3.01 -0.24
C TYR A 133 19.82 1.59 0.00
N SER A 134 19.60 1.24 1.26
CA SER A 134 18.70 0.15 1.63
C SER A 134 17.53 0.67 2.44
N SER A 135 16.41 -0.04 2.36
CA SER A 135 15.19 0.26 3.09
C SER A 135 14.38 -1.02 3.31
N ALA A 136 13.12 -0.92 3.74
CA ALA A 136 12.23 -2.06 3.91
C ALA A 136 10.87 -1.84 3.25
N MET A 137 10.34 -2.92 2.67
CA MET A 137 8.97 -3.02 2.18
C MET A 137 8.32 -4.24 2.82
N MET A 138 7.21 -4.02 3.53
CA MET A 138 6.45 -5.06 4.24
C MET A 138 5.22 -5.48 3.44
N GLN A 139 4.91 -6.78 3.45
CA GLN A 139 3.71 -7.31 2.80
C GLN A 139 2.99 -8.33 3.69
N THR A 140 1.66 -8.30 3.67
CA THR A 140 0.78 -9.37 4.16
C THR A 140 0.33 -10.32 3.04
N TRP A 141 0.98 -10.24 1.87
CA TRP A 141 0.60 -11.00 0.67
C TRP A 141 0.55 -12.51 0.95
N ASN A 142 -0.58 -13.14 0.60
CA ASN A 142 -0.89 -14.54 0.87
C ASN A 142 -0.88 -14.95 2.36
N LYS A 143 -0.97 -13.98 3.28
CA LYS A 143 -1.15 -14.19 4.73
C LYS A 143 -2.49 -13.65 5.18
N PHE A 144 -2.76 -12.37 4.92
CA PHE A 144 -3.99 -11.71 5.33
C PHE A 144 -4.57 -10.89 4.17
N CYS A 145 -5.89 -10.92 4.01
CA CYS A 145 -6.61 -10.10 3.05
C CYS A 145 -7.98 -9.71 3.60
N ILE A 146 -8.46 -8.54 3.22
CA ILE A 146 -9.79 -8.03 3.57
C ILE A 146 -10.53 -7.58 2.32
N GLN A 147 -11.85 -7.64 2.38
CA GLN A 147 -12.73 -7.07 1.37
C GLN A 147 -13.66 -6.05 2.03
N GLY A 148 -13.33 -4.77 1.84
CA GLY A 148 -13.94 -3.68 2.60
C GLY A 148 -13.45 -3.67 4.05
N GLY A 149 -13.75 -2.58 4.74
CA GLY A 149 -13.38 -2.40 6.15
C GLY A 149 -12.78 -1.02 6.44
N PHE A 150 -12.17 -0.91 7.62
CA PHE A 150 -11.49 0.28 8.13
C PHE A 150 -10.05 -0.09 8.43
N ILE A 151 -9.11 0.77 8.06
CA ILE A 151 -7.71 0.64 8.42
C ILE A 151 -7.32 1.91 9.18
N GLU A 152 -6.72 1.73 10.35
CA GLU A 152 -6.19 2.82 11.17
C GLU A 152 -4.71 2.55 11.43
N ILE A 153 -3.87 3.54 11.18
CA ILE A 153 -2.42 3.44 11.37
C ILE A 153 -1.95 4.73 12.05
N SER A 154 -1.23 4.57 13.15
CA SER A 154 -0.50 5.65 13.81
C SER A 154 0.94 5.64 13.32
N MET A 155 1.40 6.73 12.71
CA MET A 155 2.76 6.78 12.14
C MET A 155 3.39 8.16 12.27
N LYS A 156 4.72 8.18 12.19
CA LYS A 156 5.54 9.38 12.05
C LYS A 156 6.31 9.30 10.75
N LEU A 157 6.10 10.27 9.87
CA LEU A 157 6.79 10.31 8.58
C LEU A 157 8.26 10.72 8.75
N PRO A 158 9.16 10.21 7.90
CA PRO A 158 10.57 10.54 7.93
C PRO A 158 10.84 12.02 7.60
N GLY A 159 11.85 12.59 8.24
CA GLY A 159 12.32 13.95 7.98
C GLY A 159 13.54 14.29 8.82
N ALA A 160 14.34 15.25 8.37
CA ALA A 160 15.49 15.74 9.13
C ALA A 160 15.01 16.61 10.30
N THR A 161 14.93 16.03 11.49
CA THR A 161 14.35 16.67 12.69
C THR A 161 15.39 17.15 13.70
N ASN A 162 16.67 16.83 13.51
CA ASN A 162 17.75 17.32 14.37
C ASN A 162 18.05 18.81 14.10
N LYS A 163 18.60 19.52 15.09
CA LYS A 163 18.87 20.97 14.96
C LYS A 163 20.03 21.24 14.00
N GLU A 164 20.96 20.30 13.91
CA GLU A 164 22.16 20.35 13.08
C GLU A 164 21.82 20.30 11.58
N SER A 165 20.65 19.74 11.22
CA SER A 165 20.18 19.69 9.84
C SER A 165 19.96 21.07 9.24
N MET A 166 19.72 22.10 10.05
CA MET A 166 19.28 23.42 9.60
C MET A 166 17.94 23.37 8.83
N ASN A 167 17.14 22.32 9.02
CA ASN A 167 15.79 22.25 8.47
C ASN A 167 14.99 23.48 8.92
N PRO A 168 14.45 24.32 8.00
CA PRO A 168 13.73 25.54 8.33
C PRO A 168 12.60 25.36 9.35
N HIS A 169 11.87 24.25 9.31
CA HIS A 169 10.80 23.93 10.27
C HIS A 169 11.32 23.57 11.67
N VAL A 170 12.54 23.06 11.76
CA VAL A 170 13.21 22.77 13.04
C VAL A 170 13.80 24.05 13.65
N VAL A 171 14.44 24.89 12.82
CA VAL A 171 15.06 26.15 13.28
C VAL A 171 14.06 27.32 13.38
N GLY A 172 12.84 27.15 12.85
CA GLY A 172 11.76 28.13 12.89
C GLY A 172 11.97 29.35 11.98
N LYS A 173 12.90 29.27 11.02
CA LYS A 173 13.20 30.35 10.06
C LYS A 173 13.57 29.79 8.70
N LYS A 174 13.17 30.50 7.64
CA LYS A 174 13.62 30.24 6.26
C LYS A 174 14.37 31.43 5.69
N TRP A 175 15.32 31.17 4.80
CA TRP A 175 16.02 32.22 4.08
C TRP A 175 15.20 32.69 2.87
N THR A 176 15.13 34.00 2.65
CA THR A 176 14.63 34.64 1.42
C THR A 176 15.65 35.65 0.91
N GLN A 177 15.42 36.22 -0.28
CA GLN A 177 16.26 37.29 -0.82
C GLN A 177 16.33 38.53 0.10
N GLN A 178 15.36 38.71 1.01
CA GLN A 178 15.27 39.80 1.97
C GLN A 178 15.83 39.43 3.36
N GLY A 179 16.37 38.22 3.52
CA GLY A 179 16.95 37.73 4.77
C GLY A 179 16.15 36.57 5.40
N MET A 180 16.43 36.30 6.67
CA MET A 180 15.76 35.25 7.43
C MET A 180 14.37 35.70 7.87
N VAL A 181 13.33 34.95 7.50
CA VAL A 181 11.95 35.18 7.94
C VAL A 181 11.45 34.02 8.79
N PRO A 182 10.58 34.25 9.80
CA PRO A 182 9.99 33.17 10.57
C PRO A 182 9.16 32.20 9.69
N ILE A 183 9.14 30.93 10.07
CA ILE A 183 8.25 29.91 9.49
C ILE A 183 7.47 29.20 10.62
N LYS A 184 6.21 28.87 10.36
CA LYS A 184 5.34 28.10 11.26
C LYS A 184 5.35 26.62 10.90
N THR A 185 4.97 25.77 11.85
CA THR A 185 4.89 24.32 11.66
C THR A 185 4.02 23.90 10.48
N LEU A 186 2.93 24.63 10.20
CA LEU A 186 1.98 24.33 9.13
C LEU A 186 2.29 25.06 7.81
N ASP A 187 3.36 25.85 7.74
CA ASP A 187 3.73 26.50 6.50
C ASP A 187 4.27 25.45 5.51
N PRO A 188 4.08 25.65 4.18
CA PRO A 188 4.61 24.75 3.17
C PRO A 188 6.11 24.49 3.31
N ILE A 189 6.54 23.27 2.95
CA ILE A 189 7.95 22.87 2.95
C ILE A 189 8.76 23.79 2.04
N PRO A 190 9.71 24.58 2.59
CA PRO A 190 10.48 25.53 1.80
C PRO A 190 11.64 24.86 1.05
N ASP A 191 12.06 23.68 1.49
CA ASP A 191 13.18 22.94 0.93
C ASP A 191 12.98 21.43 1.11
N ILE A 192 12.77 20.74 -0.01
CA ILE A 192 12.48 19.30 -0.04
C ILE A 192 13.67 18.44 0.37
N ARG A 193 14.90 18.98 0.37
CA ARG A 193 16.12 18.21 0.72
C ARG A 193 16.10 17.68 2.16
N PHE A 194 15.28 18.26 3.03
CA PHE A 194 15.07 17.80 4.41
C PHE A 194 14.06 16.66 4.55
N TYR A 195 13.41 16.28 3.46
CA TYR A 195 12.39 15.23 3.38
C TYR A 195 12.66 14.33 2.16
N PRO A 196 13.81 13.64 2.11
CA PRO A 196 14.32 13.02 0.89
C PRO A 196 13.70 11.65 0.55
N THR A 197 12.74 11.18 1.35
CA THR A 197 12.17 9.83 1.23
C THR A 197 10.73 9.88 0.73
N TRP A 198 10.31 8.78 0.12
CA TRP A 198 8.95 8.57 -0.34
C TRP A 198 8.30 7.45 0.48
N PRO A 199 7.71 7.75 1.65
CA PRO A 199 6.95 6.77 2.40
C PRO A 199 5.67 6.39 1.63
N GLY A 200 5.36 5.09 1.64
CA GLY A 200 4.18 4.53 1.01
C GLY A 200 3.44 3.56 1.93
N LEU A 201 2.13 3.72 2.00
CA LEU A 201 1.18 2.83 2.64
C LEU A 201 0.01 2.64 1.70
N TRP A 202 -0.17 1.42 1.23
CA TRP A 202 -1.10 1.13 0.17
C TRP A 202 -1.58 -0.32 0.23
N LEU A 203 -2.66 -0.59 -0.48
CA LEU A 203 -3.28 -1.90 -0.61
C LEU A 203 -3.20 -2.35 -2.05
N MET A 204 -3.05 -3.65 -2.25
CA MET A 204 -3.09 -4.27 -3.58
C MET A 204 -4.07 -5.44 -3.58
N GLY A 205 -4.78 -5.65 -4.69
CA GLY A 205 -5.54 -6.88 -4.88
C GLY A 205 -4.63 -8.12 -4.82
N ASN A 206 -5.04 -9.11 -4.02
CA ASN A 206 -4.29 -10.33 -3.68
C ASN A 206 -3.68 -11.08 -4.89
N LEU A 207 -4.31 -11.04 -6.06
CA LEU A 207 -3.85 -11.80 -7.23
C LEU A 207 -2.54 -11.27 -7.84
N GLY A 208 -2.09 -10.09 -7.44
CA GLY A 208 -0.77 -9.54 -7.76
C GLY A 208 0.08 -9.43 -6.51
N ARG A 209 1.40 -9.56 -6.66
CA ARG A 209 2.38 -9.31 -5.61
C ARG A 209 3.27 -8.16 -6.02
N ALA A 210 3.25 -7.08 -5.24
CA ALA A 210 4.03 -5.89 -5.50
C ALA A 210 5.53 -6.18 -5.67
N LEU A 211 6.16 -5.49 -6.62
CA LEU A 211 7.54 -5.71 -7.14
C LEU A 211 7.79 -7.02 -7.89
N PHE A 212 6.86 -7.98 -7.89
CA PHE A 212 6.95 -9.18 -8.71
C PHE A 212 6.23 -8.96 -10.04
N ALA A 213 6.91 -8.33 -11.00
CA ALA A 213 6.35 -7.89 -12.28
C ALA A 213 5.57 -8.98 -13.05
N ALA A 214 6.02 -10.24 -12.98
CA ALA A 214 5.31 -11.36 -13.62
C ALA A 214 3.91 -11.63 -13.03
N SER A 215 3.69 -11.28 -11.77
CA SER A 215 2.40 -11.39 -11.08
C SER A 215 1.49 -10.18 -11.33
N THR A 216 2.07 -9.00 -11.52
CA THR A 216 1.32 -7.74 -11.70
C THR A 216 1.02 -7.43 -13.17
N ASN A 217 1.77 -8.01 -14.12
CA ASN A 217 1.55 -7.78 -15.55
C ASN A 217 0.13 -8.20 -15.99
N ARG A 218 -0.59 -7.28 -16.63
CA ARG A 218 -2.01 -7.44 -17.04
C ARG A 218 -2.96 -7.81 -15.90
N MET A 219 -2.54 -7.58 -14.66
CA MET A 219 -3.29 -7.81 -13.43
C MET A 219 -3.48 -6.49 -12.70
N TRP A 220 -2.42 -5.73 -12.51
CA TRP A 220 -2.46 -4.34 -12.06
C TRP A 220 -2.52 -3.39 -13.27
N PRO A 221 -3.31 -2.31 -13.21
CA PRO A 221 -4.34 -1.99 -12.21
C PRO A 221 -5.73 -2.55 -12.60
N TRP A 222 -5.80 -3.68 -13.30
CA TRP A 222 -7.04 -4.17 -13.90
C TRP A 222 -8.10 -4.59 -12.87
N THR A 223 -9.35 -4.24 -13.13
CA THR A 223 -10.50 -4.52 -12.24
C THR A 223 -11.82 -4.70 -13.00
N TYR A 224 -11.78 -4.89 -14.33
CA TYR A 224 -13.00 -4.97 -15.13
C TYR A 224 -13.65 -6.35 -15.07
N ASN A 225 -14.99 -6.39 -14.98
CA ASN A 225 -15.77 -7.63 -14.93
C ASN A 225 -16.77 -7.74 -16.09
N GLU A 226 -16.40 -7.25 -17.27
CA GLU A 226 -17.21 -7.39 -18.49
C GLU A 226 -16.34 -7.87 -19.65
N CYS A 227 -16.93 -8.65 -20.56
CA CYS A 227 -16.22 -9.10 -21.75
C CYS A 227 -16.30 -8.03 -22.84
N THR A 228 -15.19 -7.31 -23.03
CA THR A 228 -14.99 -6.30 -24.08
C THR A 228 -13.71 -6.60 -24.85
N ASP A 229 -13.49 -5.97 -26.00
CA ASP A 229 -12.22 -6.14 -26.72
C ASP A 229 -11.02 -5.62 -25.91
N ILE A 230 -11.23 -4.59 -25.07
CA ILE A 230 -10.23 -4.04 -24.15
C ILE A 230 -9.88 -5.07 -23.06
N SER A 231 -10.87 -5.60 -22.34
CA SER A 231 -10.62 -6.56 -21.26
C SER A 231 -10.15 -7.92 -21.79
N ARG A 232 -10.54 -8.32 -23.01
CA ARG A 232 -10.08 -9.56 -23.66
C ARG A 232 -8.56 -9.57 -23.89
N THR A 233 -8.00 -8.42 -24.28
CA THR A 233 -6.60 -8.33 -24.73
C THR A 233 -5.66 -7.90 -23.61
N ASN A 234 -6.12 -7.08 -22.67
CA ASN A 234 -5.25 -6.43 -21.71
C ASN A 234 -5.37 -6.96 -20.27
N GLN A 235 -6.47 -7.62 -19.91
CA GLN A 235 -6.66 -8.19 -18.57
C GLN A 235 -6.41 -9.70 -18.59
N ARG A 236 -5.50 -10.17 -17.72
CA ARG A 236 -5.08 -11.58 -17.69
C ARG A 236 -6.20 -12.52 -17.25
N ILE A 237 -6.96 -12.16 -16.22
CA ILE A 237 -8.18 -12.88 -15.81
C ILE A 237 -9.37 -12.07 -16.26
N SER A 238 -9.82 -12.33 -17.49
CA SER A 238 -10.87 -11.59 -18.17
C SER A 238 -12.22 -12.29 -18.08
N ALA A 239 -13.31 -11.50 -18.02
CA ALA A 239 -14.67 -12.02 -18.11
C ALA A 239 -14.99 -12.66 -19.48
N CYS A 240 -14.13 -12.51 -20.49
CA CYS A 240 -14.24 -13.25 -21.75
C CYS A 240 -13.79 -14.71 -21.67
N ASN A 241 -13.16 -15.14 -20.57
CA ASN A 241 -12.61 -16.47 -20.43
C ASN A 241 -13.56 -17.40 -19.68
N SER A 242 -14.13 -18.39 -20.39
CA SER A 242 -15.01 -19.41 -19.79
C SER A 242 -14.25 -20.53 -19.06
N ASN A 243 -12.92 -20.56 -19.13
CA ASN A 243 -12.08 -21.52 -18.43
C ASN A 243 -10.74 -20.88 -17.97
N PRO A 244 -10.78 -20.02 -16.93
CA PRO A 244 -9.58 -19.34 -16.43
C PRO A 244 -8.59 -20.25 -15.69
N GLY A 245 -9.01 -21.46 -15.29
CA GLY A 245 -8.19 -22.37 -14.48
C GLY A 245 -8.02 -21.90 -13.03
N TYR A 246 -7.15 -22.59 -12.28
CA TYR A 246 -6.73 -22.21 -10.91
C TYR A 246 -7.87 -21.98 -9.89
N GLY A 247 -9.01 -22.65 -10.07
CA GLY A 247 -10.19 -22.49 -9.21
C GLY A 247 -10.94 -21.17 -9.40
N LEU A 248 -10.59 -20.36 -10.39
CA LEU A 248 -11.25 -19.08 -10.69
C LEU A 248 -12.60 -19.31 -11.38
N HIS A 249 -13.56 -18.41 -11.14
CA HIS A 249 -14.89 -18.49 -11.73
C HIS A 249 -14.87 -18.22 -13.24
N PRO A 250 -15.54 -19.07 -14.06
CA PRO A 250 -15.77 -18.80 -15.48
C PRO A 250 -16.43 -17.45 -15.73
N ASN A 251 -16.03 -16.78 -16.82
CA ASN A 251 -16.59 -15.52 -17.30
C ASN A 251 -16.60 -14.40 -16.26
N MET A 252 -15.59 -14.38 -15.40
CA MET A 252 -15.49 -13.42 -14.33
C MET A 252 -14.12 -12.76 -14.31
N GLY A 253 -14.11 -11.45 -14.52
CA GLY A 253 -12.92 -10.63 -14.54
C GLY A 253 -12.36 -10.41 -13.13
N ARG A 254 -11.05 -10.49 -13.02
CA ARG A 254 -10.28 -10.21 -11.80
C ARG A 254 -8.98 -9.50 -12.14
N GLY A 255 -8.44 -8.77 -11.17
CA GLY A 255 -7.09 -8.24 -11.25
C GLY A 255 -6.57 -7.82 -9.88
N ALA A 256 -5.61 -6.92 -9.86
CA ALA A 256 -4.88 -6.49 -8.68
C ALA A 256 -4.80 -4.95 -8.65
N PRO A 257 -5.93 -4.24 -8.42
CA PRO A 257 -5.92 -2.79 -8.31
C PRO A 257 -5.12 -2.34 -7.10
N GLU A 258 -4.67 -1.10 -7.12
CA GLU A 258 -3.91 -0.46 -6.04
C GLU A 258 -4.71 0.69 -5.42
N ILE A 259 -4.67 0.78 -4.10
CA ILE A 259 -5.30 1.84 -3.31
C ILE A 259 -4.24 2.42 -2.39
N ASP A 260 -3.83 3.65 -2.67
CA ASP A 260 -2.85 4.38 -1.88
C ASP A 260 -3.56 5.08 -0.74
N ILE A 261 -3.35 4.59 0.48
CA ILE A 261 -3.85 5.23 1.70
C ILE A 261 -3.01 6.48 1.97
N LEU A 262 -1.69 6.33 1.83
CA LEU A 262 -0.72 7.40 1.86
C LEU A 262 0.39 7.07 0.86
N GLU A 263 0.64 7.98 -0.06
CA GLU A 263 1.78 7.92 -0.94
C GLU A 263 2.33 9.33 -1.15
N GLY A 264 3.60 9.55 -0.88
CA GLY A 264 4.27 10.79 -1.24
C GLY A 264 5.33 11.23 -0.25
N GLY A 265 6.29 12.00 -0.76
CA GLY A 265 7.41 12.54 -0.01
C GLY A 265 7.48 14.06 -0.09
N GLY A 266 8.09 14.67 0.92
CA GLY A 266 8.35 16.10 0.91
C GLY A 266 7.09 16.95 0.77
N THR A 267 6.97 17.70 -0.34
CA THR A 267 5.95 18.74 -0.53
C THR A 267 4.54 18.22 -0.87
N ALA A 268 4.38 16.93 -1.15
CA ALA A 268 3.09 16.36 -1.50
C ALA A 268 2.88 15.00 -0.84
N ILE A 269 1.67 14.79 -0.35
CA ILE A 269 1.14 13.50 0.05
C ILE A 269 -0.19 13.35 -0.69
N SER A 270 -0.38 12.20 -1.30
CA SER A 270 -1.59 11.82 -2.01
C SER A 270 -2.21 10.57 -1.42
N SER A 271 -3.51 10.43 -1.65
CA SER A 271 -4.23 9.17 -1.63
C SER A 271 -4.83 8.97 -3.01
N SER A 272 -4.78 7.74 -3.51
CA SER A 272 -5.00 7.42 -4.91
C SER A 272 -5.68 6.06 -5.05
N VAL A 273 -6.40 5.86 -6.16
CA VAL A 273 -6.98 4.57 -6.53
C VAL A 273 -6.62 4.33 -7.98
N GLN A 274 -5.85 3.28 -8.23
CA GLN A 274 -5.36 2.93 -9.55
C GLN A 274 -6.19 1.77 -10.09
N ILE A 275 -6.99 2.06 -11.13
CA ILE A 275 -7.92 1.11 -11.74
C ILE A 275 -7.90 1.18 -13.27
N ALA A 276 -7.95 0.01 -13.91
CA ALA A 276 -8.06 -0.16 -15.36
C ALA A 276 -9.24 -1.07 -15.76
N PRO A 277 -10.01 -0.71 -16.81
CA PRO A 277 -10.02 0.61 -17.43
C PRO A 277 -10.46 1.67 -16.41
N GLY A 278 -10.12 2.94 -16.66
CA GLY A 278 -10.35 4.03 -15.71
C GLY A 278 -11.80 4.09 -15.21
N MET A 279 -12.00 4.69 -14.03
CA MET A 279 -13.31 4.74 -13.34
C MET A 279 -14.44 5.14 -14.32
N PRO A 280 -15.55 4.37 -14.41
CA PRO A 280 -16.68 4.78 -15.24
C PRO A 280 -17.26 6.11 -14.77
N ASP A 281 -17.79 6.91 -15.70
CA ASP A 281 -18.23 8.29 -15.42
C ASP A 281 -19.27 8.38 -14.31
N ASP A 282 -20.17 7.39 -14.19
CA ASP A 282 -21.21 7.35 -13.16
C ASP A 282 -20.68 7.21 -11.73
N TYR A 283 -19.44 6.73 -11.56
CA TYR A 283 -18.78 6.58 -10.25
C TYR A 283 -17.88 7.77 -9.89
N ARG A 284 -17.71 8.74 -10.80
CA ARG A 284 -16.84 9.90 -10.57
C ARG A 284 -17.58 10.98 -9.78
N LEU A 285 -17.02 11.37 -8.63
CA LEU A 285 -17.55 12.48 -7.82
C LEU A 285 -17.42 13.85 -8.52
N THR A 286 -16.46 13.98 -9.44
CA THR A 286 -16.22 15.19 -10.23
C THR A 286 -15.94 14.80 -11.68
N LYS A 287 -16.46 15.57 -12.64
CA LYS A 287 -16.16 15.34 -14.06
C LYS A 287 -14.67 15.61 -14.32
N PRO A 288 -13.98 14.76 -15.11
CA PRO A 288 -12.60 15.02 -15.48
C PRO A 288 -12.50 16.33 -16.24
N LEU A 289 -11.47 17.12 -15.95
CA LEU A 289 -11.10 18.26 -16.77
C LEU A 289 -10.47 17.70 -18.06
N ILE A 290 -11.27 17.58 -19.12
CA ILE A 290 -10.91 17.00 -20.43
C ILE A 290 -9.58 17.54 -20.99
N LYS A 291 -9.19 18.77 -20.63
CA LYS A 291 -7.88 19.35 -20.98
C LYS A 291 -6.69 18.46 -20.60
N TYR A 292 -6.78 17.70 -19.50
CA TYR A 292 -5.69 16.85 -19.01
C TYR A 292 -5.74 15.41 -19.54
N GLU A 293 -6.92 14.94 -19.97
CA GLU A 293 -7.14 13.61 -20.57
C GLU A 293 -6.78 13.53 -22.07
N ASN A 294 -6.32 14.64 -22.67
CA ASN A 294 -5.90 14.62 -24.06
C ASN A 294 -4.66 13.72 -24.21
N SER A 295 -4.70 12.76 -25.13
CA SER A 295 -3.64 11.78 -25.39
C SER A 295 -2.30 12.40 -25.80
N SER A 296 -2.28 13.70 -26.07
CA SER A 296 -1.07 14.50 -26.29
C SER A 296 -0.32 14.91 -25.00
N ASN A 297 -0.90 14.72 -23.82
CA ASN A 297 -0.29 15.08 -22.53
C ASN A 297 0.51 13.95 -21.89
N VAL A 298 0.85 12.90 -22.65
CA VAL A 298 1.81 11.90 -22.19
C VAL A 298 3.15 12.58 -21.92
N ASP A 299 3.69 12.36 -20.72
CA ASP A 299 5.03 12.84 -20.37
C ASP A 299 6.03 12.27 -21.39
N ALA A 300 6.71 13.15 -22.12
CA ALA A 300 7.65 12.77 -23.16
C ALA A 300 8.87 11.98 -22.62
N GLN A 301 8.99 11.82 -21.29
CA GLN A 301 10.09 11.13 -20.62
C GLN A 301 9.84 9.64 -20.32
N VAL A 302 8.77 9.03 -20.83
CA VAL A 302 8.54 7.58 -20.74
C VAL A 302 8.90 6.91 -22.07
N VAL A 303 10.21 6.80 -22.32
CA VAL A 303 10.84 5.85 -23.26
C VAL A 303 12.03 5.23 -22.55
#